data_AF-A0A7F5R5I1-F1
#
_entry.id   AF-A0A7F5R5I1-F1
#
_cell.length_a   1.000
_cell.length_b   1.000
_cell.length_c   1.000
_cell.angle_alpha   90.00
_cell.angle_beta   90.00
_cell.angle_gamma   90.00
#
_symmetry.space_group_name_H-M   'P 1'
#
loop_
_entity.id
_entity.type
_entity.pdbx_description
1 polymer ?
#
loop_
_entity_poly.entity_id
_entity_poly.type
_entity_poly.pdbx_seq_one_letter_code
_entity_poly.pdbx_strand_id
1 'polypeptide(L)'
;MCKPHRCPHINMTGNICVYCPGGPDSDFEYSTQSYTGYEPTSMRAIRARYDPYLQTRHRVDQLKQLGHSVDKVEFIIMGGTFMSLSEDYRDYFIKNLHDALSGHKSENVEESVKYSERSNVKCIGITIETRPDYCTPKHLTDMLDYGCTRLEIGLQSVYEDVARDTNRGHTVKSVIDTFKFSKDCGFKVVTHMMPNLPNVDIERDIEQFVELFENPNFRPDGMKIYPTLVIRGTGLYELWKTGRYKSYPPSVLVDLIAKILSLIPPWCRVYRVQRDIPMPLVSSGVEHGNLRELALARMKDLGLKCRDVRTREVGIAEIHSKVRPNHIEYVRRDYSANGGWESFLSYEDPELDILVGLLRLRKCAPETTFRAELKGNCSIIRELHVYGSVVAVHERDPQKFQHQGYGALLMEQAERIAIKEHRSTKIAVISGVGTRNYYRKFGYELEGPYMVKSLVNNYKSALDLYEGKFKYKKSGLIISEELAKVRDLETDEMFLQTFREKYKALGK
;
A
#
# COMPACT_ATOMS: atom_id res chain seq x y z
N MET A 1 10.50 -14.17 -4.57
CA MET A 1 9.57 -15.05 -3.84
C MET A 1 10.36 -15.78 -2.77
N CYS A 2 9.74 -16.00 -1.61
CA CYS A 2 10.31 -16.88 -0.58
C CYS A 2 10.14 -18.36 -0.96
N LYS A 3 10.83 -19.26 -0.25
CA LYS A 3 10.77 -20.71 -0.50
C LYS A 3 9.32 -21.22 -0.47
N PRO A 4 8.94 -22.21 -1.30
CA PRO A 4 7.68 -22.92 -1.17
C PRO A 4 7.54 -23.51 0.25
N HIS A 5 6.39 -23.28 0.87
CA HIS A 5 6.04 -23.81 2.18
C HIS A 5 4.52 -23.83 2.33
N ARG A 6 4.02 -24.64 3.27
CA ARG A 6 2.58 -24.75 3.54
C ARG A 6 2.08 -23.52 4.29
N CYS A 7 0.86 -23.11 3.97
CA CYS A 7 0.12 -22.12 4.76
C CYS A 7 -0.06 -22.62 6.20
N PRO A 8 0.17 -21.79 7.24
CA PRO A 8 0.17 -22.25 8.62
C PRO A 8 -1.23 -22.65 9.13
N HIS A 9 -2.30 -22.07 8.59
CA HIS A 9 -3.66 -22.41 9.01
C HIS A 9 -4.09 -23.83 8.64
N ILE A 10 -3.39 -24.52 7.73
CA ILE A 10 -3.70 -25.92 7.38
C ILE A 10 -3.68 -26.83 8.62
N ASN A 11 -2.82 -26.52 9.59
CA ASN A 11 -2.72 -27.26 10.85
C ASN A 11 -3.97 -27.10 11.74
N MET A 12 -4.75 -26.04 11.53
CA MET A 12 -5.95 -25.72 12.33
C MET A 12 -7.23 -26.06 11.58
N THR A 13 -7.26 -25.83 10.26
CA THR A 13 -8.45 -25.97 9.41
C THR A 13 -8.46 -27.26 8.59
N GLY A 14 -7.35 -28.00 8.57
CA GLY A 14 -7.17 -29.23 7.80
C GLY A 14 -6.87 -29.03 6.32
N ASN A 15 -7.23 -27.89 5.73
CA ASN A 15 -7.07 -27.59 4.30
C ASN A 15 -6.69 -26.12 4.05
N ILE A 16 -6.19 -25.82 2.85
CA ILE A 16 -5.93 -24.44 2.38
C ILE A 16 -7.24 -23.72 1.95
N CYS A 17 -7.13 -22.43 1.60
CA CYS A 17 -8.26 -21.64 1.10
C CYS A 17 -8.82 -22.21 -0.20
N VAL A 18 -10.15 -22.19 -0.36
CA VAL A 18 -10.90 -22.86 -1.44
C VAL A 18 -10.44 -22.44 -2.84
N TYR A 19 -10.10 -21.17 -3.05
CA TYR A 19 -9.72 -20.59 -4.35
C TYR A 19 -8.19 -20.53 -4.59
N CYS A 20 -7.37 -21.03 -3.66
CA CYS A 20 -5.93 -20.82 -3.72
C CYS A 20 -5.25 -21.89 -4.59
N PRO A 21 -4.65 -21.53 -5.74
CA PRO A 21 -3.92 -22.49 -6.58
C PRO A 21 -2.51 -22.74 -6.05
N GLY A 22 -1.88 -23.78 -6.58
CA GLY A 22 -0.44 -24.02 -6.38
C GLY A 22 -0.05 -24.38 -4.95
N GLY A 23 1.25 -24.30 -4.68
CA GLY A 23 1.85 -24.63 -3.40
C GLY A 23 2.27 -26.10 -3.28
N PRO A 24 2.86 -26.48 -2.14
CA PRO A 24 3.51 -27.79 -1.96
C PRO A 24 2.58 -29.00 -2.10
N ASP A 25 1.30 -28.82 -1.83
CA ASP A 25 0.28 -29.89 -1.84
C ASP A 25 -0.58 -29.86 -3.12
N SER A 26 -0.06 -29.30 -4.21
CA SER A 26 -0.76 -29.17 -5.49
C SER A 26 -0.05 -29.89 -6.63
N ASP A 27 -0.74 -30.06 -7.76
CA ASP A 27 -0.19 -30.63 -9.00
C ASP A 27 0.86 -29.72 -9.68
N PHE A 28 1.07 -28.50 -9.18
CA PHE A 28 2.04 -27.55 -9.75
C PHE A 28 3.44 -27.76 -9.15
N GLU A 29 4.34 -28.34 -9.94
CA GLU A 29 5.70 -28.67 -9.53
C GLU A 29 6.48 -27.46 -8.98
N TYR A 30 7.00 -27.64 -7.76
CA TYR A 30 7.91 -26.69 -7.09
C TYR A 30 7.40 -25.23 -7.06
N SER A 31 6.08 -25.05 -6.96
CA SER A 31 5.42 -23.75 -6.95
C SER A 31 5.21 -23.19 -5.54
N THR A 32 5.24 -21.86 -5.40
CA THR A 32 4.88 -21.18 -4.14
C THR A 32 3.36 -21.14 -3.98
N GLN A 33 2.87 -21.17 -2.74
CA GLN A 33 1.43 -21.08 -2.46
C GLN A 33 0.80 -19.85 -3.15
N SER A 34 -0.37 -20.05 -3.78
CA SER A 34 -1.11 -19.05 -4.59
C SER A 34 -0.55 -18.79 -5.99
N TYR A 35 0.51 -19.50 -6.42
CA TYR A 35 1.16 -19.33 -7.72
C TYR A 35 1.24 -20.67 -8.46
N THR A 36 1.15 -20.65 -9.78
CA THR A 36 1.17 -21.85 -10.63
C THR A 36 2.58 -22.29 -11.04
N GLY A 37 3.58 -21.42 -10.88
CA GLY A 37 4.95 -21.67 -11.34
C GLY A 37 5.23 -21.14 -12.75
N TYR A 38 4.19 -20.88 -13.54
CA TYR A 38 4.28 -20.41 -14.92
C TYR A 38 4.24 -18.88 -15.05
N GLU A 39 4.04 -18.15 -13.94
CA GLU A 39 4.14 -16.69 -13.97
C GLU A 39 5.61 -16.27 -14.20
N PRO A 40 5.88 -15.17 -14.92
CA PRO A 40 7.26 -14.74 -15.20
C PRO A 40 8.12 -14.57 -13.94
N THR A 41 7.52 -14.14 -12.83
CA THR A 41 8.23 -14.02 -11.56
C THR A 41 8.46 -15.36 -10.89
N SER A 42 7.49 -16.28 -10.95
CA SER A 42 7.62 -17.65 -10.44
C SER A 42 8.72 -18.42 -11.18
N MET A 43 8.75 -18.34 -12.51
CA MET A 43 9.77 -19.00 -13.32
C MET A 43 11.19 -18.51 -12.97
N ARG A 44 11.37 -17.21 -12.71
CA ARG A 44 12.66 -16.66 -12.25
C ARG A 44 13.03 -17.16 -10.86
N ALA A 45 12.06 -17.28 -9.94
CA ALA A 45 12.29 -17.78 -8.60
C ALA A 45 12.70 -19.25 -8.61
N ILE A 46 11.99 -20.08 -9.38
CA ILE A 46 12.31 -21.51 -9.58
C ILE A 46 13.71 -21.68 -10.16
N ARG A 47 14.05 -20.92 -11.23
CA ARG A 47 15.39 -20.95 -11.84
C ARG A 47 16.51 -20.60 -10.86
N ALA A 48 16.25 -19.65 -9.95
CA ALA A 48 17.18 -19.25 -8.90
C ALA A 48 17.10 -20.15 -7.65
N ARG A 49 16.31 -21.24 -7.66
CA ARG A 49 16.05 -22.12 -6.52
C ARG A 49 15.66 -21.35 -5.25
N TYR A 50 14.87 -20.29 -5.44
CA TYR A 50 14.41 -19.40 -4.37
C TYR A 50 15.52 -18.71 -3.57
N ASP A 51 16.75 -18.64 -4.10
CA ASP A 51 17.84 -17.90 -3.48
C ASP A 51 17.55 -16.38 -3.56
N PRO A 52 17.49 -15.66 -2.41
CA PRO A 52 17.15 -14.24 -2.37
C PRO A 52 18.20 -13.34 -3.05
N TYR A 53 19.48 -13.69 -2.92
CA TYR A 53 20.58 -12.92 -3.47
C TYR A 53 20.57 -13.00 -5.00
N LEU A 54 20.51 -14.22 -5.54
CA LEU A 54 20.47 -14.47 -6.98
C LEU A 54 19.20 -13.92 -7.64
N GLN A 55 18.03 -14.09 -7.01
CA GLN A 55 16.78 -13.50 -7.52
C GLN A 55 16.91 -11.98 -7.68
N THR A 56 17.49 -11.32 -6.68
CA THR A 56 17.70 -9.86 -6.68
C THR A 56 18.70 -9.44 -7.73
N ARG A 57 19.92 -10.01 -7.72
CA ARG A 57 20.99 -9.69 -8.68
C ARG A 57 20.54 -9.89 -10.12
N HIS A 58 19.98 -11.05 -10.44
CA HIS A 58 19.52 -11.34 -11.80
C HIS A 58 18.45 -10.35 -12.27
N ARG A 59 17.52 -9.93 -11.40
CA ARG A 59 16.46 -9.00 -11.78
C ARG A 59 16.98 -7.58 -11.97
N VAL A 60 17.86 -7.12 -11.08
CA VAL A 60 18.50 -5.80 -11.20
C VAL A 60 19.34 -5.73 -12.47
N ASP A 61 20.18 -6.73 -12.72
CA ASP A 61 21.06 -6.75 -13.90
C ASP A 61 20.26 -6.89 -15.20
N GLN A 62 19.16 -7.67 -15.21
CA GLN A 62 18.23 -7.72 -16.35
C GLN A 62 17.62 -6.35 -16.66
N LEU A 63 17.16 -5.60 -15.64
CA LEU A 63 16.57 -4.28 -15.85
C LEU A 63 17.60 -3.27 -16.37
N LYS A 64 18.85 -3.33 -15.88
CA LYS A 64 19.95 -2.52 -16.41
C LYS A 64 20.22 -2.81 -17.89
N GLN A 65 20.24 -4.08 -18.28
CA GLN A 65 20.45 -4.48 -19.68
C GLN A 65 19.36 -3.98 -20.63
N LEU A 66 18.12 -3.84 -20.13
CA LEU A 66 17.00 -3.25 -20.86
C LEU A 66 17.04 -1.71 -20.90
N GLY A 67 18.05 -1.08 -20.28
CA GLY A 67 18.20 0.38 -20.25
C GLY A 67 17.38 1.08 -19.15
N HIS A 68 16.80 0.36 -18.21
CA HIS A 68 16.12 0.97 -17.07
C HIS A 68 17.12 1.49 -16.04
N SER A 69 16.87 2.69 -15.50
CA SER A 69 17.55 3.15 -14.28
C SER A 69 17.11 2.28 -13.10
N VAL A 70 18.08 1.82 -12.31
CA VAL A 70 17.86 0.98 -11.13
C VAL A 70 18.46 1.60 -9.88
N ASP A 71 18.70 2.91 -9.86
CA ASP A 71 19.27 3.61 -8.70
C ASP A 71 18.36 3.53 -7.47
N LYS A 72 17.06 3.29 -7.68
CA LYS A 72 16.04 3.14 -6.65
C LYS A 72 15.27 1.86 -6.90
N VAL A 73 15.25 0.97 -5.92
CA VAL A 73 14.59 -0.33 -5.95
C VAL A 73 13.60 -0.43 -4.80
N GLU A 74 12.36 -0.81 -5.11
CA GLU A 74 11.38 -1.26 -4.13
C GLU A 74 11.25 -2.79 -4.22
N PHE A 75 11.42 -3.48 -3.10
CA PHE A 75 11.22 -4.92 -3.03
C PHE A 75 9.76 -5.26 -2.74
N ILE A 76 9.28 -6.37 -3.30
CA ILE A 76 8.00 -6.99 -2.95
C ILE A 76 8.27 -8.46 -2.63
N ILE A 77 8.09 -8.82 -1.35
CA ILE A 77 8.19 -10.19 -0.88
C ILE A 77 6.83 -10.85 -1.03
N MET A 78 6.75 -11.71 -2.05
CA MET A 78 5.53 -12.42 -2.42
C MET A 78 5.49 -13.85 -1.89
N GLY A 79 4.27 -14.34 -1.66
CA GLY A 79 3.96 -15.69 -1.16
C GLY A 79 2.92 -15.71 -0.04
N GLY A 80 2.53 -14.55 0.50
CA GLY A 80 1.43 -14.38 1.45
C GLY A 80 1.66 -14.87 2.88
N THR A 81 2.66 -15.74 3.12
CA THR A 81 2.94 -16.33 4.44
C THR A 81 4.41 -16.27 4.84
N PHE A 82 5.20 -15.36 4.26
CA PHE A 82 6.63 -15.20 4.59
C PHE A 82 6.88 -15.11 6.11
N MET A 83 6.00 -14.39 6.83
CA MET A 83 6.12 -14.18 8.27
C MET A 83 5.83 -15.43 9.12
N SER A 84 5.30 -16.51 8.54
CA SER A 84 5.14 -17.79 9.24
C SER A 84 6.37 -18.68 9.17
N LEU A 85 7.40 -18.29 8.40
CA LEU A 85 8.68 -18.99 8.36
C LEU A 85 9.50 -18.69 9.62
N SER A 86 10.47 -19.56 9.92
CA SER A 86 11.37 -19.37 11.06
C SER A 86 12.14 -18.04 10.98
N GLU A 87 12.44 -17.46 12.14
CA GLU A 87 13.23 -16.22 12.26
C GLU A 87 14.55 -16.33 11.49
N ASP A 88 15.32 -17.40 11.68
CA ASP A 88 16.57 -17.65 10.95
C ASP A 88 16.42 -17.57 9.42
N TYR A 89 15.32 -18.10 8.88
CA TYR A 89 15.07 -18.04 7.45
C TYR A 89 14.67 -16.64 7.00
N ARG A 90 13.82 -15.96 7.77
CA ARG A 90 13.40 -14.59 7.47
C ARG A 90 14.60 -13.65 7.46
N ASP A 91 15.46 -13.77 8.47
CA ASP A 91 16.69 -12.99 8.61
C ASP A 91 17.68 -13.28 7.49
N TYR A 92 17.92 -14.57 7.18
CA TYR A 92 18.70 -14.97 6.01
C TYR A 92 18.17 -14.34 4.73
N PHE A 93 16.85 -14.36 4.54
CA PHE A 93 16.21 -13.86 3.32
C PHE A 93 16.42 -12.35 3.18
N ILE A 94 16.06 -11.58 4.21
CA ILE A 94 16.15 -10.12 4.23
C ILE A 94 17.59 -9.64 4.10
N LYS A 95 18.51 -10.25 4.85
CA LYS A 95 19.94 -9.94 4.79
C LYS A 95 20.46 -10.03 3.35
N ASN A 96 20.14 -11.11 2.66
CA ASN A 96 20.58 -11.32 1.28
C ASN A 96 19.91 -10.37 0.27
N LEU A 97 18.71 -9.84 0.53
CA LEU A 97 18.12 -8.79 -0.31
C LEU A 97 18.96 -7.51 -0.24
N HIS A 98 19.33 -7.09 0.97
CA HIS A 98 20.16 -5.91 1.20
C HIS A 98 21.58 -6.09 0.66
N ASP A 99 22.20 -7.24 0.93
CA ASP A 99 23.54 -7.60 0.46
C ASP A 99 23.62 -7.64 -1.08
N ALA A 100 22.57 -8.10 -1.76
CA ALA A 100 22.53 -8.10 -3.22
C ALA A 100 22.55 -6.69 -3.83
N LEU A 101 22.01 -5.69 -3.11
CA LEU A 101 22.08 -4.29 -3.54
C LEU A 101 23.38 -3.61 -3.10
N SER A 102 23.88 -3.88 -1.89
CA SER A 102 25.08 -3.22 -1.34
C SER A 102 26.38 -3.80 -1.90
N GLY A 103 26.38 -5.08 -2.29
CA GLY A 103 27.59 -5.83 -2.61
C GLY A 103 28.40 -6.27 -1.39
N HIS A 104 27.97 -5.91 -0.18
CA HIS A 104 28.56 -6.36 1.08
C HIS A 104 28.05 -7.75 1.45
N LYS A 105 28.79 -8.48 2.28
CA LYS A 105 28.34 -9.75 2.88
C LYS A 105 28.20 -9.54 4.39
N SER A 106 26.97 -9.46 4.86
CA SER A 106 26.67 -9.12 6.25
C SER A 106 26.57 -10.36 7.14
N GLU A 107 26.86 -10.21 8.43
CA GLU A 107 26.67 -11.26 9.43
C GLU A 107 25.19 -11.38 9.81
N ASN A 108 24.52 -10.25 10.05
CA ASN A 108 23.13 -10.16 10.50
C ASN A 108 22.33 -9.10 9.71
N VAL A 109 21.02 -8.99 10.02
CA VAL A 109 20.13 -8.06 9.32
C VAL A 109 20.48 -6.60 9.60
N GLU A 110 20.79 -6.24 10.85
CA GLU A 110 21.14 -4.87 11.24
C GLU A 110 22.33 -4.34 10.43
N GLU A 111 23.38 -5.15 10.30
CA GLU A 111 24.54 -4.83 9.47
C GLU A 111 24.12 -4.64 8.00
N SER A 112 23.33 -5.56 7.44
CA SER A 112 22.90 -5.47 6.04
C SER A 112 22.09 -4.21 5.74
N VAL A 113 21.22 -3.79 6.66
CA VAL A 113 20.44 -2.55 6.56
C VAL A 113 21.38 -1.34 6.59
N LYS A 114 22.35 -1.32 7.51
CA LYS A 114 23.33 -0.24 7.65
C LYS A 114 24.19 -0.07 6.40
N TYR A 115 24.66 -1.15 5.79
CA TYR A 115 25.42 -1.09 4.53
C TYR A 115 24.52 -0.78 3.33
N SER A 116 23.29 -1.29 3.29
CA SER A 116 22.33 -0.99 2.22
C SER A 116 21.99 0.49 2.13
N GLU A 117 21.98 1.22 3.24
CA GLU A 117 21.79 2.67 3.26
C GLU A 117 22.87 3.42 2.45
N ARG A 118 24.09 2.88 2.42
CA ARG A 118 25.25 3.42 1.71
C ARG A 118 25.37 2.93 0.27
N SER A 119 24.59 1.92 -0.15
CA SER A 119 24.65 1.35 -1.50
C SER A 119 24.38 2.40 -2.60
N ASN A 120 25.00 2.25 -3.77
CA ASN A 120 24.65 3.03 -4.95
C ASN A 120 23.22 2.74 -5.43
N VAL A 121 22.75 1.51 -5.26
CA VAL A 121 21.36 1.11 -5.54
C VAL A 121 20.56 1.19 -4.24
N LYS A 122 19.68 2.17 -4.14
CA LYS A 122 18.92 2.48 -2.92
C LYS A 122 17.69 1.59 -2.80
N CYS A 123 17.60 0.84 -1.69
CA CYS A 123 16.35 0.20 -1.27
C CYS A 123 15.38 1.27 -0.74
N ILE A 124 14.43 1.70 -1.56
CA ILE A 124 13.48 2.78 -1.20
C ILE A 124 12.25 2.28 -0.44
N GLY A 125 12.07 0.96 -0.34
CA GLY A 125 11.01 0.34 0.43
C GLY A 125 11.00 -1.18 0.25
N ILE A 126 10.45 -1.87 1.24
CA ILE A 126 10.13 -3.29 1.16
C ILE A 126 8.64 -3.43 1.42
N THR A 127 7.96 -4.18 0.54
CA THR A 127 6.58 -4.61 0.72
C THR A 127 6.56 -6.06 1.17
N ILE A 128 5.87 -6.37 2.26
CA ILE A 128 5.67 -7.73 2.74
C ILE A 128 4.19 -8.10 2.62
N GLU A 129 3.90 -9.14 1.84
CA GLU A 129 2.59 -9.78 1.79
C GLU A 129 2.45 -10.74 2.97
N THR A 130 1.37 -10.61 3.74
CA THR A 130 1.14 -11.44 4.93
C THR A 130 -0.34 -11.67 5.22
N ARG A 131 -0.61 -12.57 6.16
CA ARG A 131 -1.94 -12.81 6.73
C ARG A 131 -2.10 -11.98 8.02
N PRO A 132 -3.33 -11.60 8.39
CA PRO A 132 -3.56 -10.76 9.58
C PRO A 132 -3.10 -11.40 10.90
N ASP A 133 -3.14 -12.74 11.00
CA ASP A 133 -2.64 -13.49 12.16
C ASP A 133 -1.10 -13.40 12.34
N TYR A 134 -0.37 -12.90 11.33
CA TYR A 134 1.07 -12.64 11.37
C TYR A 134 1.41 -11.14 11.40
N CYS A 135 0.55 -10.33 12.01
CA CYS A 135 0.76 -8.88 12.22
C CYS A 135 0.67 -8.48 13.70
N THR A 136 1.13 -9.35 14.61
CA THR A 136 1.25 -9.05 16.04
C THR A 136 2.32 -7.97 16.28
N PRO A 137 2.36 -7.34 17.47
CA PRO A 137 3.40 -6.35 17.79
C PRO A 137 4.85 -6.84 17.59
N LYS A 138 5.13 -8.13 17.83
CA LYS A 138 6.42 -8.74 17.50
C LYS A 138 6.65 -8.75 15.99
N HIS A 139 5.72 -9.29 15.21
CA HIS A 139 5.88 -9.37 13.76
C HIS A 139 6.02 -7.99 13.10
N LEU A 140 5.27 -6.99 13.56
CA LEU A 140 5.39 -5.61 13.08
C LEU A 140 6.75 -5.00 13.44
N THR A 141 7.31 -5.36 14.60
CA THR A 141 8.67 -4.97 14.99
C THR A 141 9.71 -5.61 14.07
N ASP A 142 9.65 -6.93 13.87
CA ASP A 142 10.56 -7.64 12.94
C ASP A 142 10.51 -6.98 11.54
N MET A 143 9.32 -6.65 11.03
CA MET A 143 9.16 -5.99 9.73
C MET A 143 9.79 -4.60 9.67
N LEU A 144 9.67 -3.79 10.73
CA LEU A 144 10.32 -2.47 10.81
C LEU A 144 11.85 -2.62 10.77
N ASP A 145 12.38 -3.59 11.51
CA ASP A 145 13.83 -3.86 11.57
C ASP A 145 14.37 -4.35 10.23
N TYR A 146 13.54 -5.06 9.45
CA TYR A 146 13.83 -5.45 8.06
C TYR A 146 13.82 -4.27 7.07
N GLY A 147 13.39 -3.07 7.48
CA GLY A 147 13.23 -1.92 6.57
C GLY A 147 11.96 -1.97 5.73
N CYS A 148 10.94 -2.71 6.17
CA CYS A 148 9.62 -2.73 5.55
C CYS A 148 8.92 -1.38 5.70
N THR A 149 8.24 -0.94 4.64
CA THR A 149 7.48 0.32 4.62
C THR A 149 6.02 0.12 4.22
N ARG A 150 5.70 -1.03 3.60
CA ARG A 150 4.35 -1.35 3.12
C ARG A 150 3.95 -2.78 3.46
N LEU A 151 2.75 -2.94 3.98
CA LEU A 151 2.14 -4.24 4.24
C LEU A 151 1.01 -4.49 3.25
N GLU A 152 0.94 -5.73 2.79
CA GLU A 152 -0.15 -6.21 1.94
C GLU A 152 -0.90 -7.33 2.63
N ILE A 153 -2.18 -7.08 2.94
CA ILE A 153 -3.02 -7.98 3.72
C ILE A 153 -4.13 -8.56 2.85
N GLY A 154 -4.24 -9.89 2.84
CA GLY A 154 -5.28 -10.58 2.08
C GLY A 154 -6.63 -10.62 2.81
N LEU A 155 -7.42 -9.54 2.75
CA LEU A 155 -8.80 -9.47 3.25
C LEU A 155 -9.75 -10.32 2.40
N GLN A 156 -9.68 -10.12 1.08
CA GLN A 156 -10.48 -10.73 0.02
C GLN A 156 -11.96 -10.34 0.02
N SER A 157 -12.63 -10.38 1.16
CA SER A 157 -14.03 -9.96 1.36
C SER A 157 -14.21 -9.32 2.74
N VAL A 158 -15.14 -8.37 2.85
CA VAL A 158 -15.50 -7.73 4.13
C VAL A 158 -16.49 -8.57 4.95
N TYR A 159 -16.99 -9.68 4.41
CA TYR A 159 -18.01 -10.49 5.05
C TYR A 159 -17.44 -11.72 5.79
N GLU A 160 -17.88 -11.91 7.04
CA GLU A 160 -17.42 -13.03 7.88
C GLU A 160 -17.91 -14.40 7.40
N ASP A 161 -19.10 -14.48 6.79
CA ASP A 161 -19.62 -15.72 6.17
C ASP A 161 -18.71 -16.19 5.04
N VAL A 162 -18.28 -15.27 4.17
CA VAL A 162 -17.38 -15.57 3.05
C VAL A 162 -16.00 -16.03 3.55
N ALA A 163 -15.45 -15.37 4.58
CA ALA A 163 -14.17 -15.76 5.18
C ALA A 163 -14.21 -17.18 5.76
N ARG A 164 -15.33 -17.55 6.42
CA ARG A 164 -15.56 -18.89 6.95
C ARG A 164 -15.74 -19.92 5.82
N ASP A 165 -16.67 -19.67 4.90
CA ASP A 165 -17.07 -20.64 3.88
C ASP A 165 -15.96 -20.92 2.85
N THR A 166 -15.06 -19.95 2.63
CA THR A 166 -13.88 -20.12 1.77
C THR A 166 -12.65 -20.67 2.50
N ASN A 167 -12.79 -21.07 3.77
CA ASN A 167 -11.73 -21.60 4.62
C ASN A 167 -10.50 -20.65 4.66
N ARG A 168 -10.74 -19.36 4.93
CA ARG A 168 -9.70 -18.33 4.91
C ARG A 168 -8.68 -18.46 6.06
N GLY A 169 -9.10 -19.06 7.16
CA GLY A 169 -8.29 -19.27 8.37
C GLY A 169 -8.05 -18.01 9.21
N HIS A 170 -8.83 -16.95 9.01
CA HIS A 170 -8.88 -15.75 9.85
C HIS A 170 -10.24 -15.06 9.72
N THR A 171 -10.57 -14.17 10.66
CA THR A 171 -11.81 -13.36 10.65
C THR A 171 -11.59 -11.99 10.00
N VAL A 172 -12.66 -11.31 9.59
CA VAL A 172 -12.60 -9.91 9.14
C VAL A 172 -12.16 -9.00 10.28
N LYS A 173 -12.63 -9.27 11.50
CA LYS A 173 -12.17 -8.55 12.71
C LYS A 173 -10.65 -8.56 12.88
N SER A 174 -9.99 -9.71 12.64
CA SER A 174 -8.52 -9.80 12.74
C SER A 174 -7.79 -8.89 11.72
N VAL A 175 -8.39 -8.66 10.55
CA VAL A 175 -7.86 -7.74 9.53
C VAL A 175 -8.02 -6.29 9.98
N ILE A 176 -9.17 -5.93 10.56
CA ILE A 176 -9.41 -4.59 11.12
C ILE A 176 -8.37 -4.26 12.20
N ASP A 177 -8.10 -5.22 13.10
CA ASP A 177 -7.11 -5.04 14.16
C ASP A 177 -5.69 -4.93 13.58
N THR A 178 -5.37 -5.75 12.56
CA THR A 178 -4.11 -5.64 11.80
C THR A 178 -3.93 -4.25 11.19
N PHE A 179 -4.96 -3.69 10.56
CA PHE A 179 -4.90 -2.35 9.97
C PHE A 179 -4.62 -1.30 11.04
N LYS A 180 -5.27 -1.42 12.21
CA LYS A 180 -5.08 -0.52 13.34
C LYS A 180 -3.62 -0.47 13.80
N PHE A 181 -3.06 -1.62 14.17
CA PHE A 181 -1.66 -1.68 14.63
C PHE A 181 -0.66 -1.29 13.53
N SER A 182 -0.92 -1.70 12.29
CA SER A 182 -0.03 -1.40 11.16
C SER A 182 0.04 0.10 10.86
N LYS A 183 -1.12 0.79 10.84
CA LYS A 183 -1.17 2.24 10.59
C LYS A 183 -0.52 3.03 11.73
N ASP A 184 -0.68 2.60 12.98
CA ASP A 184 -0.04 3.25 14.13
C ASP A 184 1.48 2.97 14.24
N CYS A 185 1.99 1.94 13.54
CA CYS A 185 3.43 1.77 13.29
C CYS A 185 3.93 2.55 12.07
N GLY A 186 3.04 3.27 11.38
CA GLY A 186 3.37 4.08 10.22
C GLY A 186 3.32 3.37 8.88
N PHE A 187 3.14 2.04 8.83
CA PHE A 187 3.12 1.30 7.57
C PHE A 187 2.04 1.81 6.62
N LYS A 188 2.36 1.83 5.33
CA LYS A 188 1.35 1.87 4.27
C LYS A 188 0.61 0.54 4.23
N VAL A 189 -0.72 0.56 4.30
CA VAL A 189 -1.55 -0.65 4.33
C VAL A 189 -2.28 -0.79 3.00
N VAL A 190 -1.99 -1.88 2.29
CA VAL A 190 -2.65 -2.27 1.05
C VAL A 190 -3.45 -3.53 1.29
N THR A 191 -4.68 -3.57 0.79
CA THR A 191 -5.55 -4.74 0.93
C THR A 191 -5.70 -5.49 -0.40
N HIS A 192 -5.85 -6.81 -0.37
CA HIS A 192 -6.28 -7.57 -1.54
C HIS A 192 -7.80 -7.80 -1.42
N MET A 193 -8.54 -7.51 -2.49
CA MET A 193 -9.98 -7.72 -2.59
C MET A 193 -10.27 -8.63 -3.78
N MET A 194 -11.21 -9.56 -3.60
CA MET A 194 -11.59 -10.54 -4.62
C MET A 194 -13.09 -10.47 -4.87
N PRO A 195 -13.52 -9.81 -5.97
CA PRO A 195 -14.91 -9.94 -6.41
C PRO A 195 -15.19 -11.36 -6.94
N ASN A 196 -16.47 -11.70 -7.01
CA ASN A 196 -17.00 -12.97 -7.50
C ASN A 196 -16.54 -14.20 -6.70
N LEU A 197 -16.34 -14.04 -5.38
CA LEU A 197 -16.14 -15.18 -4.49
C LEU A 197 -17.42 -16.02 -4.36
N PRO A 198 -17.33 -17.31 -3.98
CA PRO A 198 -18.51 -18.13 -3.71
C PRO A 198 -19.47 -17.46 -2.72
N ASN A 199 -20.77 -17.60 -2.98
CA ASN A 199 -21.86 -17.05 -2.15
C ASN A 199 -21.93 -15.51 -2.10
N VAL A 200 -21.23 -14.81 -3.01
CA VAL A 200 -21.29 -13.34 -3.16
C VAL A 200 -21.86 -13.01 -4.55
N ASP A 201 -23.00 -12.31 -4.57
CA ASP A 201 -23.61 -11.78 -5.79
C ASP A 201 -23.07 -10.37 -6.13
N ILE A 202 -23.53 -9.81 -7.25
CA ILE A 202 -22.99 -8.57 -7.80
C ILE A 202 -23.30 -7.39 -6.88
N GLU A 203 -24.48 -7.39 -6.27
CA GLU A 203 -24.95 -6.40 -5.32
C GLU A 203 -24.07 -6.39 -4.08
N ARG A 204 -23.85 -7.56 -3.46
CA ARG A 204 -22.89 -7.71 -2.34
C ARG A 204 -21.47 -7.34 -2.74
N ASP A 205 -21.07 -7.64 -3.98
CA ASP A 205 -19.75 -7.24 -4.49
C ASP A 205 -19.61 -5.72 -4.57
N ILE A 206 -20.66 -4.96 -4.91
CA ILE A 206 -20.62 -3.50 -4.86
C ILE A 206 -20.60 -2.99 -3.42
N GLU A 207 -21.50 -3.51 -2.57
CA GLU A 207 -21.63 -3.10 -1.17
C GLU A 207 -20.34 -3.31 -0.38
N GLN A 208 -19.60 -4.40 -0.62
CA GLN A 208 -18.31 -4.61 0.07
C GLN A 208 -17.27 -3.52 -0.24
N PHE A 209 -17.26 -2.95 -1.46
CA PHE A 209 -16.32 -1.88 -1.81
C PHE A 209 -16.79 -0.54 -1.24
N VAL A 210 -18.10 -0.29 -1.20
CA VAL A 210 -18.66 0.86 -0.47
C VAL A 210 -18.25 0.78 1.00
N GLU A 211 -18.48 -0.36 1.65
CA GLU A 211 -18.09 -0.59 3.05
C GLU A 211 -16.59 -0.39 3.26
N LEU A 212 -15.74 -0.92 2.38
CA LEU A 212 -14.28 -0.81 2.49
C LEU A 212 -13.78 0.64 2.58
N PHE A 213 -14.44 1.59 1.92
CA PHE A 213 -14.04 3.01 1.91
C PHE A 213 -14.84 3.87 2.90
N GLU A 214 -16.11 3.56 3.12
CA GLU A 214 -16.95 4.33 4.03
C GLU A 214 -16.68 3.98 5.50
N ASN A 215 -16.49 2.70 5.80
CA ASN A 215 -16.26 2.21 7.16
C ASN A 215 -14.83 2.59 7.63
N PRO A 216 -14.69 3.39 8.71
CA PRO A 216 -13.38 3.81 9.21
C PRO A 216 -12.52 2.65 9.73
N ASN A 217 -13.08 1.46 9.92
CA ASN A 217 -12.31 0.27 10.29
C ASN A 217 -11.44 -0.30 9.16
N PHE A 218 -11.62 0.14 7.91
CA PHE A 218 -10.82 -0.31 6.78
C PHE A 218 -9.96 0.81 6.17
N ARG A 219 -10.53 1.59 5.24
CA ARG A 219 -9.89 2.73 4.54
C ARG A 219 -8.41 2.49 4.22
N PRO A 220 -8.09 1.50 3.38
CA PRO A 220 -6.71 1.18 3.04
C PRO A 220 -6.08 2.27 2.16
N ASP A 221 -4.75 2.39 2.17
CA ASP A 221 -4.02 3.34 1.33
C ASP A 221 -3.94 2.90 -0.13
N GLY A 222 -4.17 1.61 -0.38
CA GLY A 222 -4.25 1.06 -1.70
C GLY A 222 -4.89 -0.32 -1.70
N MET A 223 -5.15 -0.83 -2.90
CA MET A 223 -5.71 -2.16 -3.07
C MET A 223 -5.16 -2.87 -4.30
N LYS A 224 -5.29 -4.19 -4.28
CA LYS A 224 -5.20 -5.06 -5.46
C LYS A 224 -6.56 -5.74 -5.63
N ILE A 225 -7.19 -5.50 -6.78
CA ILE A 225 -8.47 -6.14 -7.13
C ILE A 225 -8.13 -7.37 -7.96
N TYR A 226 -8.57 -8.53 -7.48
CA TYR A 226 -8.30 -9.82 -8.07
C TYR A 226 -9.61 -10.57 -8.27
N PRO A 227 -10.31 -10.39 -9.41
CA PRO A 227 -11.47 -11.20 -9.72
C PRO A 227 -11.15 -12.69 -9.57
N THR A 228 -12.09 -13.42 -8.99
CA THR A 228 -11.93 -14.84 -8.71
C THR A 228 -11.72 -15.62 -10.01
N LEU A 229 -10.73 -16.52 -10.02
CA LEU A 229 -10.41 -17.39 -11.15
C LEU A 229 -10.56 -18.85 -10.72
N VAL A 230 -11.20 -19.64 -11.58
CA VAL A 230 -11.30 -21.09 -11.40
C VAL A 230 -10.07 -21.74 -12.02
N ILE A 231 -9.25 -22.39 -11.20
CA ILE A 231 -8.00 -23.02 -11.61
C ILE A 231 -8.03 -24.49 -11.20
N ARG A 232 -7.59 -25.38 -12.09
CA ARG A 232 -7.51 -26.82 -11.81
C ARG A 232 -6.73 -27.09 -10.52
N GLY A 233 -7.20 -28.08 -9.75
CA GLY A 233 -6.57 -28.49 -8.49
C GLY A 233 -6.97 -27.63 -7.28
N THR A 234 -7.88 -26.68 -7.44
CA THR A 234 -8.44 -25.89 -6.32
C THR A 234 -9.78 -26.46 -5.84
N GLY A 235 -10.16 -26.19 -4.59
CA GLY A 235 -11.51 -26.53 -4.11
C GLY A 235 -12.61 -25.81 -4.90
N LEU A 236 -12.34 -24.60 -5.37
CA LEU A 236 -13.25 -23.83 -6.24
C LEU A 236 -13.52 -24.54 -7.57
N TYR A 237 -12.53 -25.24 -8.12
CA TYR A 237 -12.70 -26.02 -9.35
C TYR A 237 -13.73 -27.15 -9.18
N GLU A 238 -13.76 -27.81 -8.03
CA GLU A 238 -14.77 -28.85 -7.75
C GLU A 238 -16.18 -28.26 -7.57
N LEU A 239 -16.31 -27.07 -6.97
CA LEU A 239 -17.58 -26.35 -6.90
C LEU A 239 -18.08 -25.96 -8.30
N TRP A 240 -17.18 -25.48 -9.17
CA TRP A 240 -17.48 -25.15 -10.55
C TRP A 240 -17.90 -26.39 -11.36
N LYS A 241 -17.14 -27.49 -11.27
CA LYS A 241 -17.41 -28.76 -11.96
C LYS A 241 -18.76 -29.36 -11.58
N THR A 242 -19.16 -29.21 -10.32
CA THR A 242 -20.45 -29.70 -9.79
C THR A 242 -21.62 -28.71 -10.03
N GLY A 243 -21.38 -27.57 -10.67
CA GLY A 243 -22.39 -26.54 -10.93
C GLY A 243 -22.79 -25.70 -9.72
N ARG A 244 -22.10 -25.87 -8.58
CA ARG A 244 -22.33 -25.12 -7.32
C ARG A 244 -21.64 -23.74 -7.30
N TYR A 245 -20.77 -23.45 -8.27
CA TYR A 245 -20.19 -22.13 -8.48
C TYR A 245 -20.22 -21.77 -9.96
N LYS A 246 -20.53 -20.51 -10.27
CA LYS A 246 -20.50 -19.96 -11.62
C LYS A 246 -19.81 -18.61 -11.58
N SER A 247 -18.76 -18.46 -12.41
CA SER A 247 -18.09 -17.17 -12.60
C SER A 247 -19.03 -16.18 -13.28
N TYR A 248 -18.81 -14.88 -13.08
CA TYR A 248 -19.54 -13.86 -13.83
C TYR A 248 -19.23 -13.92 -15.32
N PRO A 249 -20.21 -13.58 -16.18
CA PRO A 249 -19.94 -13.30 -17.58
C PRO A 249 -18.92 -12.15 -17.72
N PRO A 250 -18.03 -12.17 -18.73
CA PRO A 250 -17.00 -11.14 -18.90
C PRO A 250 -17.54 -9.71 -18.94
N SER A 251 -18.65 -9.47 -19.65
CA SER A 251 -19.28 -8.15 -19.75
C SER A 251 -19.78 -7.63 -18.39
N VAL A 252 -20.35 -8.51 -17.58
CA VAL A 252 -20.83 -8.20 -16.23
C VAL A 252 -19.64 -7.88 -15.32
N LEU A 253 -18.55 -8.65 -15.41
CA LEU A 253 -17.35 -8.38 -14.63
C LEU A 253 -16.72 -7.03 -15.00
N VAL A 254 -16.63 -6.69 -16.30
CA VAL A 254 -16.12 -5.39 -16.75
C VAL A 254 -16.98 -4.25 -16.20
N ASP A 255 -18.30 -4.38 -16.24
CA ASP A 255 -19.23 -3.38 -15.69
C ASP A 255 -19.07 -3.23 -14.16
N LEU A 256 -18.93 -4.35 -13.44
CA LEU A 256 -18.67 -4.38 -12.01
C LEU A 256 -17.36 -3.66 -11.66
N ILE A 257 -16.26 -4.00 -12.33
CA ILE A 257 -14.97 -3.35 -12.09
C ILE A 257 -15.02 -1.85 -12.42
N ALA A 258 -15.70 -1.45 -13.49
CA ALA A 258 -15.89 -0.04 -13.84
C ALA A 258 -16.60 0.74 -12.72
N LYS A 259 -17.65 0.16 -12.13
CA LYS A 259 -18.35 0.71 -10.96
C LYS A 259 -17.48 0.73 -9.71
N ILE A 260 -16.72 -0.32 -9.45
CA ILE A 260 -15.80 -0.35 -8.29
C ILE A 260 -14.76 0.76 -8.41
N LEU A 261 -14.16 0.94 -9.59
CA LEU A 261 -13.14 1.97 -9.84
C LEU A 261 -13.67 3.40 -9.68
N SER A 262 -14.98 3.65 -9.81
CA SER A 262 -15.57 4.98 -9.57
C SER A 262 -15.81 5.27 -8.09
N LEU A 263 -15.89 4.25 -7.24
CA LEU A 263 -16.04 4.39 -5.78
C LEU A 263 -14.71 4.74 -5.08
N ILE A 264 -13.59 4.63 -5.78
CA ILE A 264 -12.27 4.68 -5.14
C ILE A 264 -11.93 6.10 -4.73
N PRO A 265 -11.63 6.32 -3.43
CA PRO A 265 -11.37 7.66 -2.95
C PRO A 265 -10.00 8.18 -3.40
N PRO A 266 -9.83 9.51 -3.51
CA PRO A 266 -8.60 10.17 -3.95
C PRO A 266 -7.30 9.81 -3.22
N TRP A 267 -7.40 9.31 -1.98
CA TRP A 267 -6.23 8.89 -1.19
C TRP A 267 -5.81 7.44 -1.45
N CYS A 268 -6.60 6.66 -2.20
CA CYS A 268 -6.36 5.23 -2.41
C CYS A 268 -5.73 4.96 -3.78
N ARG A 269 -4.76 4.04 -3.83
CA ARG A 269 -4.10 3.59 -5.07
C ARG A 269 -4.54 2.19 -5.47
N VAL A 270 -5.02 1.99 -6.70
CA VAL A 270 -5.20 0.64 -7.25
C VAL A 270 -3.93 0.19 -7.95
N TYR A 271 -3.26 -0.81 -7.39
CA TYR A 271 -2.03 -1.35 -7.97
C TYR A 271 -2.31 -2.31 -9.13
N ARG A 272 -3.32 -3.17 -8.99
CA ARG A 272 -3.70 -4.21 -9.95
C ARG A 272 -5.20 -4.40 -10.00
N VAL A 273 -5.69 -4.78 -11.18
CA VAL A 273 -7.11 -5.09 -11.47
C VAL A 273 -7.28 -6.58 -11.87
N GLN A 274 -6.17 -7.33 -11.90
CA GLN A 274 -6.12 -8.76 -12.19
C GLN A 274 -4.78 -9.34 -11.70
N ARG A 275 -4.70 -10.68 -11.59
CA ARG A 275 -3.46 -11.40 -11.28
C ARG A 275 -2.69 -11.74 -12.57
N ASP A 276 -1.39 -11.96 -12.43
CA ASP A 276 -0.52 -12.37 -13.53
C ASP A 276 -0.57 -13.88 -13.77
N ILE A 277 -1.77 -14.48 -13.84
CA ILE A 277 -1.93 -15.92 -14.07
C ILE A 277 -2.07 -16.15 -15.58
N PRO A 278 -1.29 -17.07 -16.20
CA PRO A 278 -1.45 -17.41 -17.60
C PRO A 278 -2.87 -17.91 -17.93
N MET A 279 -3.52 -17.29 -18.92
CA MET A 279 -4.89 -17.65 -19.32
C MET A 279 -5.09 -19.13 -19.67
N PRO A 280 -4.14 -19.87 -20.28
CA PRO A 280 -4.31 -21.30 -20.52
C PRO A 280 -4.51 -22.16 -19.26
N LEU A 281 -4.18 -21.63 -18.07
CA LEU A 281 -4.38 -22.33 -16.78
C LEU A 281 -5.72 -22.01 -16.13
N VAL A 282 -6.48 -21.06 -16.67
CA VAL A 282 -7.76 -20.59 -16.13
C VAL A 282 -8.89 -21.36 -16.81
N SER A 283 -9.67 -22.09 -16.02
CA SER A 283 -10.83 -22.86 -16.50
C SER A 283 -12.09 -21.99 -16.65
N SER A 284 -12.25 -20.98 -15.80
CA SER A 284 -13.37 -20.02 -15.83
C SER A 284 -13.02 -18.75 -15.05
N GLY A 285 -13.60 -17.61 -15.40
CA GLY A 285 -13.35 -16.31 -14.78
C GLY A 285 -13.03 -15.24 -15.82
N VAL A 286 -11.94 -14.52 -15.64
CA VAL A 286 -11.45 -13.49 -16.58
C VAL A 286 -10.98 -14.14 -17.89
N GLU A 287 -11.47 -13.67 -19.03
CA GLU A 287 -11.10 -14.18 -20.36
C GLU A 287 -9.93 -13.42 -21.01
N HIS A 288 -9.71 -12.17 -20.63
CA HIS A 288 -8.73 -11.29 -21.29
C HIS A 288 -7.72 -10.69 -20.31
N GLY A 289 -6.46 -10.60 -20.76
CA GLY A 289 -5.36 -10.05 -19.98
C GLY A 289 -5.35 -8.51 -19.86
N ASN A 290 -6.33 -7.79 -20.40
CA ASN A 290 -6.39 -6.33 -20.41
C ASN A 290 -7.63 -5.77 -19.66
N LEU A 291 -8.06 -6.43 -18.58
CA LEU A 291 -9.29 -6.06 -17.84
C LEU A 291 -9.33 -4.59 -17.38
N ARG A 292 -8.17 -4.01 -17.02
CA ARG A 292 -8.10 -2.58 -16.64
C ARG A 292 -8.49 -1.66 -17.79
N GLU A 293 -8.03 -1.95 -19.01
CA GLU A 293 -8.34 -1.15 -20.19
C GLU A 293 -9.84 -1.22 -20.51
N LEU A 294 -10.39 -2.44 -20.51
CA LEU A 294 -11.83 -2.68 -20.73
C LEU A 294 -12.69 -1.96 -19.68
N ALA A 295 -12.30 -2.00 -18.41
CA ALA A 295 -13.01 -1.30 -17.34
C ALA A 295 -12.95 0.22 -17.53
N LEU A 296 -11.79 0.79 -17.88
CA LEU A 296 -11.67 2.24 -18.12
C LEU A 296 -12.48 2.70 -19.34
N ALA A 297 -12.50 1.90 -20.41
CA ALA A 297 -13.36 2.17 -21.57
C ALA A 297 -14.84 2.14 -21.18
N ARG A 298 -15.24 1.12 -20.40
CA ARG A 298 -16.61 1.01 -19.90
C ARG A 298 -17.01 2.17 -18.97
N MET A 299 -16.10 2.65 -18.14
CA MET A 299 -16.33 3.84 -17.32
C MET A 299 -16.63 5.07 -18.18
N LYS A 300 -15.91 5.24 -19.30
CA LYS A 300 -16.16 6.34 -20.25
C LYS A 300 -17.57 6.26 -20.84
N ASP A 301 -18.02 5.06 -21.24
CA ASP A 301 -19.36 4.85 -21.77
C ASP A 301 -20.46 5.17 -20.74
N LEU A 302 -20.17 4.93 -19.45
CA LEU A 302 -21.07 5.19 -18.33
C LEU A 302 -20.97 6.63 -17.78
N GLY A 303 -20.08 7.47 -18.31
CA GLY A 303 -19.82 8.80 -17.76
C GLY A 303 -19.21 8.80 -16.35
N LEU A 304 -18.56 7.71 -15.94
CA LEU A 304 -17.91 7.55 -14.64
C LEU A 304 -16.46 8.04 -14.68
N LYS A 305 -15.98 8.58 -13.55
CA LYS A 305 -14.59 9.02 -13.37
C LYS A 305 -13.86 8.12 -12.38
N CYS A 306 -12.62 7.73 -12.67
CA CYS A 306 -11.74 7.05 -11.72
C CYS A 306 -10.82 8.09 -11.08
N ARG A 307 -10.95 8.30 -9.77
CA ARG A 307 -10.15 9.29 -9.04
C ARG A 307 -9.05 8.67 -8.18
N ASP A 308 -8.65 7.43 -8.49
CA ASP A 308 -7.57 6.76 -7.77
C ASP A 308 -6.21 7.45 -8.01
N VAL A 309 -5.29 7.28 -7.06
CA VAL A 309 -3.95 7.90 -7.11
C VAL A 309 -3.19 7.52 -8.39
N ARG A 310 -3.36 6.30 -8.90
CA ARG A 310 -2.62 5.80 -10.07
C ARG A 310 -3.07 6.47 -11.37
N THR A 311 -4.37 6.69 -11.55
CA THR A 311 -4.92 7.26 -12.80
C THR A 311 -4.61 8.74 -12.89
N ARG A 312 -4.52 9.41 -11.74
CA ARG A 312 -4.29 10.85 -11.64
C ARG A 312 -2.81 11.24 -11.63
N GLU A 313 -1.88 10.31 -11.36
CA GLU A 313 -0.46 10.67 -11.27
C GLU A 313 0.06 11.27 -12.59
N VAL A 314 0.81 12.37 -12.50
CA VAL A 314 1.24 13.17 -13.66
C VAL A 314 1.93 12.35 -14.76
N GLY A 315 2.69 11.33 -14.41
CA GLY A 315 3.34 10.45 -15.39
C GLY A 315 2.34 9.63 -16.21
N ILE A 316 1.26 9.12 -15.60
CA ILE A 316 0.22 8.38 -16.30
C ILE A 316 -0.66 9.32 -17.12
N ALA A 317 -1.01 10.48 -16.56
CA ALA A 317 -1.78 11.51 -17.27
C ALA A 317 -1.05 12.02 -18.52
N GLU A 318 0.28 12.21 -18.45
CA GLU A 318 1.09 12.61 -19.59
C GLU A 318 1.16 11.51 -20.67
N ILE A 319 1.31 10.24 -20.27
CA ILE A 319 1.38 9.11 -21.23
C ILE A 319 0.04 8.88 -21.92
N HIS A 320 -1.08 8.86 -21.19
CA HIS A 320 -2.39 8.50 -21.74
C HIS A 320 -3.14 9.67 -22.35
N SER A 321 -3.05 10.85 -21.74
CA SER A 321 -3.85 12.02 -22.13
C SER A 321 -3.00 13.14 -22.74
N LYS A 322 -1.66 13.07 -22.69
CA LYS A 322 -0.73 14.12 -23.14
C LYS A 322 -1.00 15.48 -22.49
N VAL A 323 -1.56 15.47 -21.27
CA VAL A 323 -1.87 16.68 -20.51
C VAL A 323 -0.79 16.91 -19.47
N ARG A 324 -0.38 18.17 -19.30
CA ARG A 324 0.51 18.61 -18.23
C ARG A 324 -0.26 19.54 -17.29
N PRO A 325 0.01 19.50 -15.97
CA PRO A 325 -0.64 20.39 -15.03
C PRO A 325 -0.23 21.85 -15.32
N ASN A 326 -1.19 22.76 -15.26
CA ASN A 326 -1.02 24.18 -15.50
C ASN A 326 -1.30 25.01 -14.24
N HIS A 327 -2.16 24.52 -13.34
CA HIS A 327 -2.58 25.20 -12.12
C HIS A 327 -2.44 24.27 -10.91
N ILE A 328 -1.25 24.25 -10.31
CA ILE A 328 -0.95 23.36 -9.19
C ILE A 328 -1.30 24.03 -7.87
N GLU A 329 -2.20 23.40 -7.12
CA GLU A 329 -2.64 23.82 -5.79
C GLU A 329 -2.26 22.80 -4.71
N TYR A 330 -2.19 23.27 -3.46
CA TYR A 330 -2.10 22.41 -2.29
C TYR A 330 -3.50 21.99 -1.85
N VAL A 331 -3.74 20.69 -1.77
CA VAL A 331 -5.02 20.11 -1.35
C VAL A 331 -4.81 19.18 -0.17
N ARG A 332 -5.68 19.29 0.83
CA ARG A 332 -5.72 18.42 2.01
C ARG A 332 -7.06 17.69 2.09
N ARG A 333 -7.02 16.40 2.40
CA ARG A 333 -8.19 15.57 2.67
C ARG A 333 -7.99 14.83 3.98
N ASP A 334 -8.89 15.06 4.93
CA ASP A 334 -8.85 14.42 6.25
C ASP A 334 -9.88 13.30 6.34
N TYR A 335 -9.50 12.19 6.97
CA TYR A 335 -10.41 11.09 7.23
C TYR A 335 -10.02 10.32 8.49
N SER A 336 -11.01 9.81 9.23
CA SER A 336 -10.76 8.87 10.31
C SER A 336 -10.44 7.49 9.75
N ALA A 337 -9.43 6.82 10.29
CA ALA A 337 -9.15 5.43 9.97
C ALA A 337 -8.55 4.69 11.17
N ASN A 338 -9.17 3.58 11.55
CA ASN A 338 -8.74 2.67 12.61
C ASN A 338 -8.43 3.41 13.93
N GLY A 339 -9.30 4.33 14.35
CA GLY A 339 -9.15 5.11 15.58
C GLY A 339 -8.17 6.29 15.51
N GLY A 340 -7.39 6.42 14.44
CA GLY A 340 -6.50 7.58 14.22
C GLY A 340 -7.07 8.59 13.23
N TRP A 341 -6.39 9.72 13.13
CA TRP A 341 -6.70 10.79 12.18
C TRP A 341 -5.67 10.80 11.06
N GLU A 342 -6.12 10.50 9.83
CA GLU A 342 -5.31 10.57 8.62
C GLU A 342 -5.53 11.91 7.90
N SER A 343 -4.45 12.51 7.45
CA SER A 343 -4.41 13.67 6.57
C SER A 343 -3.65 13.29 5.30
N PHE A 344 -4.37 13.23 4.18
CA PHE A 344 -3.80 13.07 2.85
C PHE A 344 -3.52 14.45 2.26
N LEU A 345 -2.24 14.81 2.20
CA LEU A 345 -1.76 16.08 1.68
C LEU A 345 -1.28 15.86 0.24
N SER A 346 -1.62 16.76 -0.67
CA SER A 346 -1.24 16.62 -2.07
C SER A 346 -0.98 17.96 -2.73
N TYR A 347 -0.08 17.96 -3.70
CA TYR A 347 -0.06 18.97 -4.75
C TYR A 347 -0.69 18.38 -6.00
N GLU A 348 -1.75 19.01 -6.48
CA GLU A 348 -2.56 18.54 -7.60
C GLU A 348 -3.08 19.72 -8.43
N ASP A 349 -3.46 19.44 -9.67
CA ASP A 349 -4.20 20.34 -10.54
C ASP A 349 -5.69 20.00 -10.41
N PRO A 350 -6.50 20.83 -9.72
CA PRO A 350 -7.90 20.51 -9.45
C PRO A 350 -8.77 20.51 -10.70
N GLU A 351 -8.44 21.34 -11.70
CA GLU A 351 -9.20 21.46 -12.94
C GLU A 351 -8.99 20.23 -13.83
N LEU A 352 -7.74 19.80 -13.95
CA LEU A 352 -7.35 18.66 -14.79
C LEU A 352 -7.36 17.33 -14.03
N ASP A 353 -7.59 17.36 -12.72
CA ASP A 353 -7.55 16.23 -11.78
C ASP A 353 -6.22 15.47 -11.76
N ILE A 354 -5.09 16.18 -11.92
CA ILE A 354 -3.73 15.61 -12.02
C ILE A 354 -2.99 15.71 -10.70
N LEU A 355 -2.44 14.61 -10.20
CA LEU A 355 -1.66 14.52 -8.97
C LEU A 355 -0.15 14.61 -9.24
N VAL A 356 0.52 15.57 -8.59
CA VAL A 356 1.97 15.81 -8.72
C VAL A 356 2.76 15.19 -7.57
N GLY A 357 2.26 15.29 -6.34
CA GLY A 357 2.89 14.70 -5.17
C GLY A 357 1.91 14.51 -4.03
N LEU A 358 2.19 13.57 -3.15
CA LEU A 358 1.37 13.23 -2.00
C LEU A 358 2.20 12.99 -0.75
N LEU A 359 1.60 13.21 0.42
CA LEU A 359 2.09 12.84 1.72
C LEU A 359 0.94 12.31 2.58
N ARG A 360 1.19 11.24 3.34
CA ARG A 360 0.25 10.69 4.32
C ARG A 360 0.74 11.03 5.73
N LEU A 361 0.00 11.87 6.44
CA LEU A 361 0.27 12.20 7.83
C LEU A 361 -0.79 11.54 8.72
N ARG A 362 -0.39 10.96 9.83
CA ARG A 362 -1.30 10.35 10.80
C ARG A 362 -1.02 10.89 12.21
N LYS A 363 -2.08 11.22 12.94
CA LYS A 363 -2.08 11.27 14.40
C LYS A 363 -2.47 9.88 14.91
N CYS A 364 -1.52 9.18 15.51
CA CYS A 364 -1.72 7.79 15.94
C CYS A 364 -2.76 7.70 17.07
N ALA A 365 -3.44 6.55 17.13
CA ALA A 365 -4.36 6.27 18.23
C ALA A 365 -3.55 5.87 19.49
N PRO A 366 -3.80 6.49 20.67
CA PRO A 366 -3.04 6.18 21.87
C PRO A 366 -3.13 4.72 22.30
N GLU A 367 -4.29 4.07 22.08
CA GLU A 367 -4.55 2.72 22.61
C GLU A 367 -3.76 1.62 21.90
N THR A 368 -3.29 1.88 20.67
CA THR A 368 -2.62 0.89 19.82
C THR A 368 -1.19 1.25 19.44
N THR A 369 -0.73 2.44 19.82
CA THR A 369 0.66 2.87 19.64
C THR A 369 1.56 2.20 20.67
N PHE A 370 2.13 1.05 20.31
CA PHE A 370 3.01 0.29 21.22
C PHE A 370 4.50 0.63 21.08
N ARG A 371 4.93 1.18 19.93
CA ARG A 371 6.33 1.55 19.66
C ARG A 371 6.77 2.72 20.54
N ALA A 372 7.88 2.56 21.25
CA ALA A 372 8.38 3.55 22.21
C ALA A 372 8.69 4.90 21.54
N GLU A 373 9.25 4.85 20.32
CA GLU A 373 9.63 6.01 19.50
C GLU A 373 8.42 6.84 19.07
N LEU A 374 7.21 6.26 19.10
CA LEU A 374 5.96 6.91 18.70
C LEU A 374 5.08 7.28 19.89
N LYS A 375 5.42 6.86 21.12
CA LYS A 375 4.67 7.24 22.32
C LYS A 375 4.80 8.74 22.62
N GLY A 376 3.76 9.27 23.26
CA GLY A 376 3.61 10.70 23.57
C GLY A 376 2.87 11.46 22.46
N ASN A 377 3.06 12.78 22.41
CA ASN A 377 2.46 13.63 21.40
C ASN A 377 3.27 13.55 20.09
N CYS A 378 3.14 12.44 19.37
CA CYS A 378 3.83 12.20 18.11
C CYS A 378 2.85 12.12 16.93
N SER A 379 3.23 12.75 15.82
CA SER A 379 2.62 12.50 14.51
C SER A 379 3.57 11.68 13.64
N ILE A 380 3.03 10.85 12.74
CA ILE A 380 3.83 10.03 11.85
C ILE A 380 3.51 10.30 10.39
N ILE A 381 4.56 10.49 9.59
CA ILE A 381 4.49 10.53 8.13
C ILE A 381 4.68 9.09 7.62
N ARG A 382 3.62 8.58 6.98
CA ARG A 382 3.49 7.20 6.52
C ARG A 382 3.98 6.98 5.10
N GLU A 383 3.93 8.03 4.29
CA GLU A 383 4.40 8.04 2.90
C GLU A 383 4.69 9.48 2.49
N LEU A 384 5.79 9.69 1.75
CA LEU A 384 6.01 10.87 0.92
C LEU A 384 6.34 10.36 -0.48
N HIS A 385 5.57 10.79 -1.48
CA HIS A 385 5.78 10.40 -2.86
C HIS A 385 5.62 11.60 -3.78
N VAL A 386 6.66 11.95 -4.53
CA VAL A 386 6.61 13.02 -5.54
C VAL A 386 6.82 12.37 -6.90
N TYR A 387 5.83 12.55 -7.76
CA TYR A 387 5.85 12.02 -9.11
C TYR A 387 6.69 12.89 -10.02
N GLY A 388 7.39 12.24 -10.94
CA GLY A 388 8.19 12.84 -12.00
C GLY A 388 8.68 11.75 -12.95
N SER A 389 9.22 12.13 -14.09
CA SER A 389 9.94 11.19 -14.95
C SER A 389 11.09 10.60 -14.13
N VAL A 390 11.27 9.28 -14.11
CA VAL A 390 12.35 8.60 -13.38
C VAL A 390 13.69 9.17 -13.86
N VAL A 391 14.35 9.98 -13.04
CA VAL A 391 15.70 10.50 -13.33
C VAL A 391 16.70 9.77 -12.45
N ALA A 392 17.85 9.42 -13.03
CA ALA A 392 18.99 8.92 -12.29
C ALA A 392 19.37 9.94 -11.19
N VAL A 393 19.89 9.48 -10.05
CA VAL A 393 20.19 10.34 -8.87
C VAL A 393 21.11 11.53 -9.21
N HIS A 394 21.87 11.43 -10.31
CA HIS A 394 22.88 12.39 -10.74
C HIS A 394 22.44 13.38 -11.82
N GLU A 395 21.27 13.23 -12.43
CA GLU A 395 20.78 14.17 -13.45
C GLU A 395 19.73 15.11 -12.83
N ARG A 396 19.99 16.42 -12.88
CA ARG A 396 19.02 17.45 -12.49
C ARG A 396 18.47 18.06 -13.76
N ASP A 397 17.28 17.63 -14.17
CA ASP A 397 16.53 18.29 -15.24
C ASP A 397 15.56 19.32 -14.61
N PRO A 398 15.75 20.64 -14.83
CA PRO A 398 14.89 21.68 -14.28
C PRO A 398 13.44 21.62 -14.78
N GLN A 399 13.17 20.92 -15.88
CA GLN A 399 11.81 20.80 -16.44
C GLN A 399 10.97 19.70 -15.78
N LYS A 400 11.55 18.86 -14.90
CA LYS A 400 10.87 17.71 -14.30
C LYS A 400 10.40 17.98 -12.86
N PHE A 401 9.13 17.65 -12.58
CA PHE A 401 8.42 17.96 -11.33
C PHE A 401 9.10 17.47 -10.03
N GLN A 402 9.86 16.37 -10.08
CA GLN A 402 10.57 15.83 -8.91
C GLN A 402 11.62 16.79 -8.33
N HIS A 403 12.05 17.81 -9.10
CA HIS A 403 13.03 18.82 -8.68
C HIS A 403 12.43 20.19 -8.33
N GLN A 404 11.10 20.34 -8.36
CA GLN A 404 10.42 21.62 -8.08
C GLN A 404 10.16 21.89 -6.58
N GLY A 405 10.71 21.06 -5.69
CA GLY A 405 10.63 21.28 -4.25
C GLY A 405 9.34 20.81 -3.58
N TYR A 406 8.38 20.21 -4.31
CA TYR A 406 7.12 19.71 -3.74
C TYR A 406 7.30 18.77 -2.55
N GLY A 407 8.36 17.95 -2.55
CA GLY A 407 8.68 17.09 -1.43
C GLY A 407 8.99 17.88 -0.15
N ALA A 408 9.73 19.00 -0.25
CA ALA A 408 10.02 19.85 0.89
C ALA A 408 8.77 20.61 1.36
N LEU A 409 7.96 21.11 0.42
CA LEU A 409 6.70 21.81 0.70
C LEU A 409 5.69 20.91 1.44
N LEU A 410 5.55 19.65 1.01
CA LEU A 410 4.69 18.67 1.70
C LEU A 410 5.17 18.37 3.12
N MET A 411 6.49 18.22 3.31
CA MET A 411 7.07 18.01 4.63
C MET A 411 6.81 19.20 5.57
N GLU A 412 6.96 20.43 5.08
CA GLU A 412 6.64 21.64 5.87
C GLU A 412 5.17 21.70 6.26
N GLN A 413 4.24 21.41 5.33
CA GLN A 413 2.81 21.37 5.67
C GLN A 413 2.51 20.30 6.71
N ALA A 414 3.15 19.13 6.61
CA ALA A 414 2.99 18.06 7.58
C ALA A 414 3.51 18.46 8.98
N GLU A 415 4.69 19.07 9.06
CA GLU A 415 5.26 19.59 10.30
C GLU A 415 4.36 20.68 10.91
N ARG A 416 3.83 21.60 10.08
CA ARG A 416 2.89 22.65 10.53
C ARG A 416 1.61 22.08 11.11
N ILE A 417 1.00 21.08 10.44
CA ILE A 417 -0.22 20.41 10.93
C ILE A 417 0.08 19.67 12.24
N ALA A 418 1.20 18.96 12.30
CA ALA A 418 1.62 18.25 13.51
C ALA A 418 1.77 19.19 14.71
N ILE A 419 2.35 20.39 14.53
CA ILE A 419 2.50 21.39 15.60
C ILE A 419 1.15 22.03 15.96
N LYS A 420 0.46 22.61 14.97
CA LYS A 420 -0.66 23.52 15.23
C LYS A 420 -1.96 22.78 15.55
N GLU A 421 -2.17 21.62 14.92
CA GLU A 421 -3.44 20.91 14.98
C GLU A 421 -3.31 19.62 15.81
N HIS A 422 -2.30 18.80 15.54
CA HIS A 422 -2.10 17.57 16.33
C HIS A 422 -1.48 17.82 17.71
N ARG A 423 -0.94 19.03 17.94
CA ARG A 423 -0.19 19.42 19.16
C ARG A 423 0.96 18.46 19.47
N SER A 424 1.60 17.95 18.42
CA SER A 424 2.73 17.04 18.51
C SER A 424 4.01 17.77 18.90
N THR A 425 4.80 17.18 19.80
CA THR A 425 6.12 17.64 20.18
C THR A 425 7.23 17.02 19.33
N LYS A 426 6.92 15.94 18.60
CA LYS A 426 7.82 15.27 17.67
C LYS A 426 7.07 14.73 16.45
N ILE A 427 7.77 14.59 15.33
CA ILE A 427 7.27 13.95 14.12
C ILE A 427 8.21 12.84 13.67
N ALA A 428 7.65 11.70 13.31
CA ALA A 428 8.39 10.53 12.83
C ALA A 428 8.09 10.26 11.35
N VAL A 429 9.01 9.60 10.66
CA VAL A 429 8.83 9.13 9.28
C VAL A 429 9.25 7.67 9.19
N ILE A 430 8.38 6.82 8.64
CA ILE A 430 8.74 5.46 8.22
C ILE A 430 9.45 5.50 6.86
N SER A 431 10.75 5.80 6.88
CA SER A 431 11.56 5.91 5.67
C SER A 431 12.09 4.55 5.23
N GLY A 432 12.06 4.28 3.92
CA GLY A 432 12.90 3.25 3.33
C GLY A 432 14.38 3.49 3.64
N VAL A 433 15.14 2.41 3.80
CA VAL A 433 16.55 2.46 4.22
C VAL A 433 17.37 3.36 3.31
N GLY A 434 17.22 3.21 2.00
CA GLY A 434 17.92 4.00 0.99
C GLY A 434 17.51 5.46 0.88
N THR A 435 16.41 5.88 1.54
CA THR A 435 15.91 7.28 1.51
C THR A 435 16.18 8.06 2.79
N ARG A 436 16.75 7.45 3.84
CA ARG A 436 17.02 8.11 5.13
C ARG A 436 17.83 9.40 4.99
N ASN A 437 18.83 9.41 4.10
CA ASN A 437 19.66 10.59 3.81
C ASN A 437 18.88 11.77 3.21
N TYR A 438 17.72 11.54 2.58
CA TYR A 438 16.84 12.63 2.16
C TYR A 438 16.28 13.38 3.37
N TYR A 439 15.80 12.65 4.38
CA TYR A 439 15.23 13.22 5.59
C TYR A 439 16.27 13.91 6.48
N ARG A 440 17.50 13.40 6.54
CA ARG A 440 18.60 14.06 7.28
C ARG A 440 18.86 15.50 6.82
N LYS A 441 18.65 15.80 5.54
CA LYS A 441 18.79 17.16 5.00
C LYS A 441 17.78 18.13 5.61
N PHE A 442 16.67 17.63 6.18
CA PHE A 442 15.61 18.41 6.81
C PHE A 442 15.70 18.40 8.35
N GLY A 443 16.83 17.94 8.90
CA GLY A 443 17.06 17.88 10.36
C GLY A 443 16.43 16.68 11.05
N TYR A 444 16.08 15.62 10.32
CA TYR A 444 15.65 14.37 10.92
C TYR A 444 16.85 13.49 11.29
N GLU A 445 16.77 12.84 12.43
CA GLU A 445 17.76 11.89 12.94
C GLU A 445 17.16 10.48 13.01
N LEU A 446 18.00 9.44 13.01
CA LEU A 446 17.52 8.06 13.09
C LEU A 446 17.28 7.69 14.55
N GLU A 447 16.05 7.33 14.90
CA GLU A 447 15.65 6.82 16.22
C GLU A 447 14.91 5.48 16.03
N GLY A 448 15.56 4.38 16.41
CA GLY A 448 15.08 3.03 16.08
C GLY A 448 14.91 2.86 14.56
N PRO A 449 13.74 2.40 14.08
CA PRO A 449 13.48 2.24 12.65
C PRO A 449 13.04 3.53 11.94
N TYR A 450 12.78 4.62 12.68
CA TYR A 450 12.17 5.85 12.15
C TYR A 450 13.18 6.99 11.96
N MET A 451 12.90 7.87 11.01
CA MET A 451 13.53 9.20 10.98
C MET A 451 12.67 10.16 11.80
N VAL A 452 13.21 10.71 12.89
CA VAL A 452 12.48 11.54 13.86
C VAL A 452 13.04 12.96 13.88
N LYS A 453 12.16 13.94 14.08
CA LYS A 453 12.51 15.34 14.29
C LYS A 453 11.72 15.92 15.47
N SER A 454 12.42 16.63 16.34
CA SER A 454 11.80 17.42 17.40
C SER A 454 11.07 18.63 16.80
N LEU A 455 9.86 18.88 17.28
CA LEU A 455 9.04 20.03 16.88
C LEU A 455 9.00 21.13 17.96
N VAL A 456 9.75 20.96 19.05
CA VAL A 456 9.85 21.93 20.16
C VAL A 456 11.19 22.67 20.13
N ASN A 457 11.19 23.97 20.52
CA ASN A 457 12.32 24.91 20.68
C ASN A 457 13.40 24.90 19.58
N ASN A 458 13.58 26.02 18.87
CA ASN A 458 14.52 26.18 17.74
C ASN A 458 14.19 25.31 16.50
N TYR A 459 12.91 24.95 16.31
CA TYR A 459 12.47 24.28 15.08
C TYR A 459 12.81 25.14 13.84
N LYS A 460 13.52 24.53 12.90
CA LYS A 460 13.75 25.05 11.55
C LYS A 460 12.95 24.23 10.56
N SER A 461 12.17 24.91 9.74
CA SER A 461 11.36 24.29 8.69
C SER A 461 12.25 23.64 7.64
N ALA A 462 11.67 22.75 6.85
CA ALA A 462 12.33 22.19 5.68
C ALA A 462 12.83 23.27 4.70
N LEU A 463 12.13 24.41 4.60
CA LEU A 463 12.49 25.52 3.71
C LEU A 463 13.55 26.47 4.27
N ASP A 464 13.63 26.61 5.59
CA ASP A 464 14.65 27.44 6.26
C ASP A 464 16.08 26.95 5.94
N LEU A 465 16.21 25.70 5.51
CA LEU A 465 17.47 25.07 5.10
C LEU A 465 17.84 25.35 3.63
N TYR A 466 16.92 25.93 2.85
CA TYR A 466 17.08 26.22 1.42
C TYR A 466 17.01 27.71 1.08
N GLU A 467 17.24 28.59 2.05
CA GLU A 467 17.21 30.05 1.88
C GLU A 467 17.87 30.49 0.55
N GLY A 468 17.10 31.19 -0.29
CA GLY A 468 17.56 31.82 -1.53
C GLY A 468 17.34 31.07 -2.86
N LYS A 469 16.76 29.85 -2.89
CA LYS A 469 16.59 29.08 -4.14
C LYS A 469 15.16 28.89 -4.66
N PHE A 470 14.13 29.08 -3.84
CA PHE A 470 12.75 28.88 -4.26
C PHE A 470 12.00 30.22 -4.28
N LYS A 471 11.56 30.67 -5.47
CA LYS A 471 10.63 31.80 -5.59
C LYS A 471 9.26 31.33 -5.13
N TYR A 472 8.88 31.71 -3.92
CA TYR A 472 7.54 31.52 -3.40
C TYR A 472 6.55 32.29 -4.28
N LYS A 473 5.69 31.62 -5.05
CA LYS A 473 4.43 32.24 -5.45
C LYS A 473 3.53 32.14 -4.22
N LYS A 474 3.18 33.28 -3.63
CA LYS A 474 1.99 33.42 -2.77
C LYS A 474 0.76 33.13 -3.66
N SER A 475 0.54 31.89 -4.07
CA SER A 475 -0.78 31.46 -4.52
C SER A 475 -1.57 31.19 -3.25
N GLY A 476 -2.69 31.90 -3.10
CA GLY A 476 -3.55 31.83 -1.93
C GLY A 476 -3.90 30.38 -1.58
N LEU A 477 -4.04 30.11 -0.28
CA LEU A 477 -4.79 28.95 0.16
C LEU A 477 -6.18 29.04 -0.48
N ILE A 478 -6.46 28.21 -1.47
CA ILE A 478 -7.82 27.88 -1.84
C ILE A 478 -8.10 26.55 -1.13
N ILE A 479 -8.72 26.65 0.05
CA ILE A 479 -9.52 25.52 0.52
C ILE A 479 -10.61 25.42 -0.54
N SER A 480 -10.65 24.34 -1.34
CA SER A 480 -11.73 24.19 -2.32
C SER A 480 -13.06 24.27 -1.56
N GLU A 481 -13.76 25.39 -1.71
CA GLU A 481 -15.03 25.68 -1.00
C GLU A 481 -16.08 24.59 -1.26
N GLU A 482 -15.91 23.79 -2.31
CA GLU A 482 -16.78 22.65 -2.63
C GLU A 482 -16.61 21.41 -1.74
N LEU A 483 -15.56 21.32 -0.91
CA LEU A 483 -15.43 20.28 0.13
C LEU A 483 -15.63 20.82 1.55
N ALA A 484 -15.72 22.14 1.72
CA ALA A 484 -16.11 22.80 2.97
C ALA A 484 -17.63 22.75 3.22
N LYS A 485 -18.44 22.30 2.26
CA LYS A 485 -19.89 22.08 2.44
C LYS A 485 -20.26 20.75 3.13
N VAL A 486 -19.29 20.02 3.66
CA VAL A 486 -19.53 18.88 4.55
C VAL A 486 -18.85 19.15 5.90
N ARG A 487 -19.66 19.70 6.82
CA ARG A 487 -19.43 20.00 8.24
C ARG A 487 -18.83 21.37 8.57
N ASP A 488 -19.72 22.24 9.03
CA ASP A 488 -19.43 23.34 9.95
C ASP A 488 -18.51 22.85 11.08
N LEU A 489 -17.31 23.43 11.12
CA LEU A 489 -16.39 23.35 12.22
C LEU A 489 -16.51 24.63 13.05
N GLU A 490 -17.54 24.70 13.89
CA GLU A 490 -17.53 25.58 15.06
C GLU A 490 -17.92 24.78 16.30
N THR A 491 -16.95 24.66 17.21
CA THR A 491 -17.05 24.26 18.63
C THR A 491 -17.27 22.76 18.97
N ASP A 492 -16.20 22.20 19.54
CA ASP A 492 -15.93 20.82 19.97
C ASP A 492 -16.76 20.34 21.20
N GLU A 493 -17.90 20.97 21.52
CA GLU A 493 -18.79 20.55 22.62
C GLU A 493 -20.11 19.92 22.14
N MET A 494 -20.64 20.33 20.98
CA MET A 494 -21.91 19.80 20.46
C MET A 494 -21.81 18.33 20.02
N PHE A 495 -20.65 17.90 19.53
CA PHE A 495 -20.42 16.51 19.10
C PHE A 495 -20.46 15.51 20.27
N LEU A 496 -19.87 15.88 21.41
CA LEU A 496 -19.90 15.07 22.64
C LEU A 496 -21.31 14.99 23.24
N GLN A 497 -22.11 16.05 23.08
CA GLN A 497 -23.47 16.09 23.60
C GLN A 497 -24.44 15.26 22.77
N THR A 498 -24.39 15.35 21.43
CA THR A 498 -25.22 14.48 20.56
C THR A 498 -24.82 13.01 20.64
N PHE A 499 -23.54 12.70 20.86
CA PHE A 499 -23.07 11.33 21.06
C PHE A 499 -23.59 10.74 22.40
N ARG A 500 -23.62 11.53 23.48
CA ARG A 500 -24.17 11.13 24.78
C ARG A 500 -25.70 11.03 24.79
N GLU A 501 -26.38 11.91 24.04
CA GLU A 501 -27.85 11.91 23.96
C GLU A 501 -28.38 10.76 23.08
N LYS A 502 -27.69 10.39 22.00
CA LYS A 502 -28.05 9.20 21.20
C LYS A 502 -27.71 7.87 21.87
N TYR A 503 -26.71 7.81 22.74
CA TYR A 503 -26.39 6.61 23.53
C TYR A 503 -27.35 6.38 24.70
N LYS A 504 -27.97 7.43 25.26
CA LYS A 504 -29.02 7.30 26.28
C LYS A 504 -30.40 6.93 25.71
N ALA A 505 -30.61 7.09 24.40
CA ALA A 505 -31.85 6.74 23.71
C ALA A 505 -31.93 5.27 23.24
N LEU A 506 -30.86 4.50 23.40
CA LEU A 506 -30.83 3.05 23.19
C LEU A 506 -30.78 2.36 24.55
N GLY A 507 -31.94 2.30 25.22
CA GLY A 507 -32.10 1.47 26.40
C GLY A 507 -32.06 -0.01 26.04
N LYS A 508 -30.86 -0.60 26.03
CA LYS A 508 -30.54 -2.01 26.26
C LYS A 508 -29.04 -2.20 26.43
#